data_AF-A0A934YT33-F1
#
_entry.id   AF-A0A934YT33-F1
#
_cell.length_a   1.000
_cell.length_b   1.000
_cell.length_c   1.000
_cell.angle_alpha   90.00
_cell.angle_beta   90.00
_cell.angle_gamma   90.00
#
_symmetry.space_group_name_H-M   'P 1'
#
loop_
_entity.id
_entity.type
_entity.pdbx_description
1 polymer ?
#
loop_
_entity_poly.entity_id
_entity_poly.type
_entity_poly.pdbx_seq_one_letter_code
_entity_poly.pdbx_strand_id
1 'polypeptide(L)'
;MSVASPPRRLEPLTRASLAALTLACAGALGCSKSEPPPPTITTALPVRPVDHLAPGELIDGEAQAFGLSLPRGLSIVGGISGQITGETEAPPEHVSNYFRARVADGKITVGTTSTMFARVRAKANPSRELDIRVEQTPNGSRVDIMDVTRPAGPAPTSAAAALKEVGLDPAGRPAKQLE
;
A
#
# COMPACT_ATOMS: atom_id res chain seq x y z
N MET A 1 -17.27 -38.89 20.19
CA MET A 1 -17.57 -39.18 18.78
C MET A 1 -16.41 -38.63 17.96
N SER A 2 -15.52 -39.50 17.50
CA SER A 2 -14.23 -39.15 16.89
C SER A 2 -14.34 -39.30 15.38
N VAL A 3 -14.13 -38.23 14.63
CA VAL A 3 -14.18 -38.23 13.16
C VAL A 3 -12.75 -38.19 12.64
N ALA A 4 -12.27 -39.33 12.13
CA ALA A 4 -10.97 -39.48 11.53
C ALA A 4 -10.90 -38.77 10.17
N SER A 5 -9.90 -37.90 10.00
CA SER A 5 -9.58 -37.26 8.71
C SER A 5 -8.61 -38.13 7.90
N PRO A 6 -8.80 -38.31 6.59
CA PRO A 6 -7.85 -39.04 5.74
C PRO A 6 -6.63 -38.18 5.34
N PRO A 7 -5.46 -38.79 5.08
CA PRO A 7 -4.27 -38.06 4.63
C PRO A 7 -4.37 -37.66 3.15
N ARG A 8 -4.01 -36.41 2.84
CA ARG A 8 -3.85 -35.90 1.47
C ARG A 8 -2.56 -36.47 0.87
N ARG A 9 -2.67 -37.18 -0.26
CA ARG A 9 -1.53 -37.58 -1.10
C ARG A 9 -1.02 -36.35 -1.87
N LEU A 10 0.28 -36.09 -1.78
CA LEU A 10 1.00 -35.16 -2.63
C LEU A 10 1.72 -35.98 -3.69
N GLU A 11 1.32 -35.84 -4.95
CA GLU A 11 2.09 -36.40 -6.07
C GLU A 11 3.10 -35.36 -6.58
N PRO A 12 4.37 -35.75 -6.78
CA PRO A 12 5.40 -34.89 -7.37
C PRO A 12 5.39 -35.02 -8.90
N LEU A 13 5.04 -33.95 -9.62
CA LEU A 13 5.25 -33.86 -11.07
C LEU A 13 6.61 -33.19 -11.35
N THR A 14 7.58 -34.09 -11.43
CA THR A 14 8.86 -34.11 -12.14
C THR A 14 9.00 -33.24 -13.41
N ARG A 15 10.22 -32.65 -13.50
CA ARG A 15 11.20 -32.61 -14.63
C ARG A 15 10.77 -31.91 -15.93
N ALA A 16 11.38 -30.77 -16.26
CA ALA A 16 12.69 -30.59 -16.91
C ALA A 16 12.64 -30.67 -18.44
N SER A 17 12.93 -29.54 -19.11
CA SER A 17 13.50 -29.54 -20.46
C SER A 17 14.39 -28.30 -20.65
N LEU A 18 15.70 -28.55 -20.66
CA LEU A 18 16.71 -27.78 -21.37
C LEU A 18 16.41 -27.80 -22.87
N ALA A 19 16.62 -26.68 -23.57
CA ALA A 19 17.24 -26.70 -24.91
C ALA A 19 17.74 -25.29 -25.27
N ALA A 20 19.05 -25.16 -25.36
CA ALA A 20 19.77 -24.07 -25.98
C ALA A 20 19.76 -24.22 -27.51
N LEU A 21 19.79 -23.12 -28.28
CA LEU A 21 20.56 -23.10 -29.53
C LEU A 21 20.88 -21.68 -30.02
N THR A 22 22.19 -21.49 -30.19
CA THR A 22 22.99 -20.42 -30.80
C THR A 22 22.95 -20.44 -32.34
N LEU A 23 23.01 -19.28 -33.01
CA LEU A 23 23.77 -18.96 -34.25
C LEU A 23 23.39 -17.53 -34.73
N ALA A 24 24.20 -16.47 -34.71
CA ALA A 24 25.51 -16.16 -35.33
C ALA A 24 25.46 -15.72 -36.80
N CYS A 25 26.20 -14.63 -37.07
CA CYS A 25 26.69 -14.04 -38.34
C CYS A 25 25.70 -13.17 -39.15
N ALA A 26 25.92 -11.87 -39.39
CA ALA A 26 27.07 -11.06 -39.85
C ALA A 26 26.98 -10.73 -41.35
N GLY A 27 27.02 -9.41 -41.66
CA GLY A 27 27.58 -8.88 -42.90
C GLY A 27 26.62 -8.20 -43.88
N ALA A 28 26.72 -6.87 -43.98
CA ALA A 28 26.89 -6.17 -45.26
C ALA A 28 27.31 -4.71 -45.01
N LEU A 29 28.58 -4.41 -45.32
CA LEU A 29 29.15 -3.07 -45.44
C LEU A 29 28.55 -2.38 -46.67
N GLY A 30 27.81 -1.28 -46.47
CA GLY A 30 27.32 -0.42 -47.54
C GLY A 30 27.83 1.01 -47.37
N CYS A 31 29.03 1.30 -47.88
CA CYS A 31 29.55 2.67 -48.00
C CYS A 31 28.86 3.37 -49.17
N SER A 32 27.82 4.15 -48.87
CA SER A 32 27.33 5.20 -49.77
C SER A 32 27.75 6.55 -49.21
N LYS A 33 28.64 7.22 -49.93
CA LYS A 33 29.05 8.60 -49.69
C LYS A 33 27.89 9.50 -50.14
N SER A 34 27.01 9.84 -49.21
CA SER A 34 25.96 10.85 -49.42
C SER A 34 26.38 12.18 -48.82
N GLU A 35 26.20 13.19 -49.65
CA GLU A 35 26.38 14.63 -49.48
C GLU A 35 26.04 15.18 -48.08
N PRO A 36 26.82 16.15 -47.53
CA PRO A 36 26.48 16.78 -46.26
C PRO A 36 25.17 17.56 -46.43
N PRO A 37 24.10 17.24 -45.68
CA PRO A 37 22.93 18.11 -45.66
C PRO A 37 23.32 19.47 -45.07
N PRO A 38 22.68 20.56 -45.52
CA PRO A 38 22.90 21.89 -44.95
C PRO A 38 22.68 21.84 -43.43
N PRO A 39 23.41 22.64 -42.63
CA PRO A 39 23.23 22.66 -41.20
C PRO A 39 21.82 23.19 -40.88
N THR A 40 20.90 22.26 -40.67
CA THR A 40 19.64 22.56 -39.99
C THR A 40 20.04 22.95 -38.58
N ILE A 41 20.00 24.25 -38.29
CA ILE A 41 20.01 24.74 -36.91
C ILE A 41 18.68 24.27 -36.32
N THR A 42 18.64 23.02 -35.89
CA THR A 42 17.62 22.52 -34.99
C THR A 42 17.90 23.22 -33.67
N THR A 43 17.30 24.38 -33.48
CA THR A 43 17.10 24.95 -32.15
C THR A 43 16.44 23.85 -31.32
N ALA A 44 17.25 23.14 -30.53
CA ALA A 44 16.77 22.14 -29.62
C ALA A 44 15.87 22.87 -28.63
N LEU A 45 14.56 22.75 -28.85
CA LEU A 45 13.57 23.20 -27.88
C LEU A 45 13.94 22.55 -26.55
N PRO A 46 13.96 23.29 -25.43
CA PRO A 46 14.23 22.70 -24.14
C PRO A 46 13.24 21.56 -23.94
N VAL A 47 13.76 20.33 -23.85
CA VAL A 47 12.97 19.15 -23.55
C VAL A 47 12.41 19.39 -22.16
N ARG A 48 11.15 19.81 -22.09
CA ARG A 48 10.47 19.90 -20.81
C ARG A 48 10.50 18.49 -20.23
N PRO A 49 10.95 18.31 -18.97
CA PRO A 49 10.83 17.03 -18.30
C PRO A 49 9.37 16.61 -18.43
N VAL A 50 9.14 15.54 -19.20
CA VAL A 50 7.80 14.98 -19.31
C VAL A 50 7.57 14.30 -17.97
N ASP A 51 6.59 14.81 -17.23
CA ASP A 51 6.17 14.26 -15.94
C ASP A 51 5.54 12.90 -16.19
N HIS A 52 6.39 11.87 -16.15
CA HIS A 52 5.98 10.48 -16.26
C HIS A 52 5.82 9.94 -14.84
N LEU A 53 4.63 9.43 -14.53
CA LEU A 53 4.43 8.60 -13.35
C LEU A 53 5.45 7.46 -13.34
N ALA A 54 5.98 7.15 -12.16
CA ALA A 54 6.84 5.98 -12.04
C ALA A 54 6.07 4.71 -12.44
N PRO A 55 6.74 3.68 -12.97
CA PRO A 55 6.07 2.43 -13.30
C PRO A 55 5.30 1.85 -12.11
N GLY A 56 4.00 1.63 -12.28
CA GLY A 56 3.12 1.11 -11.23
C GLY A 56 2.76 2.11 -10.13
N GLU A 57 3.05 3.40 -10.32
CA GLU A 57 2.55 4.46 -9.47
C GLU A 57 1.06 4.71 -9.74
N LEU A 58 0.26 4.56 -8.68
CA LEU A 58 -1.16 4.86 -8.73
C LEU A 58 -1.40 6.31 -8.36
N ILE A 59 -2.31 6.96 -9.09
CA ILE A 59 -2.74 8.33 -8.82
C ILE A 59 -3.96 8.36 -7.91
N ASP A 60 -4.17 9.49 -7.24
CA ASP A 60 -5.37 9.71 -6.44
C ASP A 60 -6.64 9.61 -7.31
N GLY A 61 -7.62 8.90 -6.79
CA GLY A 61 -8.99 8.84 -7.30
C GLY A 61 -9.89 9.85 -6.59
N GLU A 62 -11.16 9.85 -6.97
CA GLU A 62 -12.18 10.72 -6.38
C GLU A 62 -12.75 10.14 -5.06
N ALA A 63 -12.65 8.82 -4.89
CA ALA A 63 -13.15 8.14 -3.71
C ALA A 63 -12.26 8.38 -2.49
N GLN A 64 -12.88 8.44 -1.31
CA GLN A 64 -12.19 8.59 -0.03
C GLN A 64 -12.74 7.60 1.00
N ALA A 65 -11.86 7.12 1.88
CA ALA A 65 -12.22 6.31 3.04
C ALA A 65 -11.69 6.99 4.31
N PHE A 66 -12.59 7.42 5.20
CA PHE A 66 -12.21 8.06 6.48
C PHE A 66 -11.24 9.25 6.33
N GLY A 67 -11.34 10.00 5.24
CA GLY A 67 -10.45 11.13 4.93
C GLY A 67 -9.12 10.74 4.25
N LEU A 68 -8.90 9.46 3.96
CA LEU A 68 -7.80 8.97 3.12
C LEU A 68 -8.26 8.86 1.65
N SER A 69 -7.55 9.49 0.73
CA SER A 69 -7.82 9.38 -0.72
C SER A 69 -7.46 7.99 -1.23
N LEU A 70 -8.37 7.38 -1.99
CA LEU A 70 -8.20 6.04 -2.56
C LEU A 70 -7.59 6.11 -3.96
N PRO A 71 -6.81 5.09 -4.39
CA PRO A 71 -6.22 5.12 -5.72
C PRO A 71 -7.29 5.08 -6.79
N ARG A 72 -7.02 5.73 -7.93
CA ARG A 72 -7.90 5.67 -9.09
C ARG A 72 -8.08 4.22 -9.55
N GLY A 73 -9.33 3.85 -9.85
CA GLY A 73 -9.67 2.47 -10.24
C GLY A 73 -9.87 1.52 -9.06
N LEU A 74 -9.79 1.99 -7.81
CA LEU A 74 -10.33 1.27 -6.66
C LEU A 74 -11.83 1.53 -6.55
N SER A 75 -12.63 0.48 -6.71
CA SER A 75 -14.08 0.52 -6.58
C SER A 75 -14.49 0.07 -5.20
N ILE A 76 -15.31 0.85 -4.49
CA ILE A 76 -15.85 0.45 -3.18
C ILE A 76 -16.96 -0.58 -3.40
N VAL A 77 -16.75 -1.81 -2.91
CA VAL A 77 -17.69 -2.93 -3.07
C VAL A 77 -18.52 -3.19 -1.81
N GLY A 78 -18.12 -2.64 -0.68
CA GLY A 78 -18.83 -2.79 0.58
C GLY A 78 -18.42 -1.77 1.63
N GLY A 79 -19.32 -1.54 2.58
CA GLY A 79 -19.06 -0.68 3.72
C GLY A 79 -20.00 -1.00 4.87
N ILE A 80 -19.44 -1.07 6.07
CA ILE A 80 -20.17 -1.10 7.34
C ILE A 80 -19.63 0.02 8.23
N SER A 81 -20.30 0.32 9.33
CA SER A 81 -19.85 1.38 10.25
C SER A 81 -18.42 1.09 10.73
N GLY A 82 -17.46 1.93 10.32
CA GLY A 82 -16.05 1.81 10.67
C GLY A 82 -15.21 0.91 9.76
N GLN A 83 -15.76 0.37 8.67
CA GLN A 83 -14.98 -0.38 7.67
C GLN A 83 -15.46 -0.11 6.24
N ILE A 84 -14.51 0.07 5.32
CA ILE A 84 -14.75 0.16 3.87
C ILE A 84 -13.94 -0.94 3.18
N THR A 85 -14.57 -1.66 2.26
CA THR A 85 -13.94 -2.66 1.39
C THR A 85 -13.97 -2.17 -0.05
N GLY A 86 -12.82 -2.21 -0.71
CA GLY A 86 -12.69 -1.89 -2.13
C GLY A 86 -11.92 -2.96 -2.89
N GLU A 87 -12.10 -2.98 -4.21
CA GLU A 87 -11.42 -3.88 -5.13
C GLU A 87 -10.86 -3.10 -6.32
N THR A 88 -9.73 -3.56 -6.84
CA THR A 88 -9.06 -2.98 -8.01
C THR A 88 -8.32 -4.06 -8.78
N GLU A 89 -8.17 -3.85 -10.09
CA GLU A 89 -7.34 -4.71 -10.95
C GLU A 89 -5.83 -4.49 -10.73
N ALA A 90 -5.45 -3.42 -10.02
CA ALA A 90 -4.05 -3.13 -9.76
C ALA A 90 -3.40 -4.23 -8.88
N PRO A 91 -2.15 -4.63 -9.20
CA PRO A 91 -1.36 -5.53 -8.36
C PRO A 91 -1.19 -5.06 -6.90
N PRO A 92 -1.14 -5.98 -5.92
CA PRO A 92 -1.09 -5.64 -4.49
C PRO A 92 0.14 -4.81 -4.12
N GLU A 93 1.23 -4.96 -4.85
CA GLU A 93 2.47 -4.21 -4.63
C GLU A 93 2.29 -2.73 -4.96
N HIS A 94 1.58 -2.41 -6.05
CA HIS A 94 1.29 -1.04 -6.45
C HIS A 94 0.32 -0.37 -5.49
N VAL A 95 -0.71 -1.10 -5.07
CA VAL A 95 -1.69 -0.64 -4.07
C VAL A 95 -1.01 -0.41 -2.70
N SER A 96 -0.12 -1.32 -2.29
CA SER A 96 0.64 -1.18 -1.05
C SER A 96 1.60 0.01 -1.09
N ASN A 97 2.30 0.21 -2.21
CA ASN A 97 3.18 1.36 -2.40
C ASN A 97 2.40 2.68 -2.35
N TYR A 98 1.22 2.72 -2.98
CA TYR A 98 0.31 3.87 -2.94
C TYR A 98 -0.04 4.26 -1.49
N PHE A 99 -0.45 3.29 -0.66
CA PHE A 99 -0.78 3.56 0.74
C PHE A 99 0.45 3.96 1.54
N ARG A 100 1.60 3.30 1.34
CA ARG A 100 2.87 3.65 2.01
C ARG A 100 3.27 5.11 1.79
N ALA A 101 3.00 5.67 0.61
CA ALA A 101 3.28 7.08 0.33
C ALA A 101 2.36 8.03 1.10
N ARG A 102 1.12 7.60 1.42
CA ARG A 102 0.04 8.45 1.96
C ARG A 102 -0.22 8.29 3.44
N VAL A 103 0.27 7.21 4.05
CA VAL A 103 0.12 6.99 5.49
C VAL A 103 1.45 7.20 6.23
N ALA A 104 1.33 7.64 7.47
CA ALA A 104 2.42 7.76 8.42
C ALA A 104 1.98 7.15 9.75
N ASP A 105 2.93 7.03 10.68
CA ASP A 105 2.73 6.41 12.00
C ASP A 105 2.29 4.94 11.90
N GLY A 106 2.50 4.16 12.97
CA GLY A 106 2.10 2.75 13.00
C GLY A 106 3.12 1.77 12.42
N LYS A 107 2.66 0.56 12.07
CA LYS A 107 3.51 -0.58 11.69
C LYS A 107 3.06 -1.18 10.36
N ILE A 108 4.01 -1.41 9.47
CA ILE A 108 3.78 -2.14 8.21
C ILE A 108 4.28 -3.57 8.36
N THR A 109 3.44 -4.55 8.03
CA THR A 109 3.79 -5.96 8.00
C THR A 109 3.49 -6.50 6.61
N VAL A 110 4.53 -6.99 5.93
CA VAL A 110 4.40 -7.61 4.60
C VAL A 110 4.37 -9.12 4.79
N GLY A 111 3.29 -9.75 4.34
CA GLY A 111 3.12 -11.20 4.28
C GLY A 111 3.17 -11.70 2.84
N THR A 112 2.98 -13.00 2.66
CA THR A 112 3.07 -13.65 1.34
C THR A 112 1.96 -13.20 0.37
N THR A 113 0.74 -13.00 0.87
CA THR A 113 -0.45 -12.67 0.05
C THR A 113 -1.10 -11.36 0.47
N SER A 114 -0.55 -10.67 1.46
CA SER A 114 -1.12 -9.42 1.96
C SER A 114 -0.09 -8.50 2.59
N THR A 115 -0.36 -7.20 2.52
CA THR A 115 0.34 -6.17 3.29
C THR A 115 -0.63 -5.53 4.27
N MET A 116 -0.23 -5.47 5.54
CA MET A 116 -1.00 -4.85 6.62
C MET A 116 -0.32 -3.56 7.08
N PHE A 117 -1.07 -2.47 7.13
CA PHE A 117 -0.70 -1.20 7.71
C PHE A 117 -1.53 -1.03 8.99
N ALA A 118 -0.93 -1.33 10.13
CA ALA A 118 -1.61 -1.31 11.42
C ALA A 118 -1.41 0.02 12.14
N ARG A 119 -2.52 0.60 12.61
CA ARG A 119 -2.60 1.85 13.38
C ARG A 119 -1.88 3.01 12.72
N VAL A 120 -2.14 3.17 11.42
CA VAL A 120 -1.57 4.24 10.61
C VAL A 120 -2.50 5.45 10.55
N ARG A 121 -1.97 6.60 10.17
CA ARG A 121 -2.73 7.84 9.99
C ARG A 121 -2.49 8.37 8.58
N ALA A 122 -3.52 8.94 7.96
CA ALA A 122 -3.34 9.59 6.66
C ALA A 122 -2.51 10.86 6.84
N LYS A 123 -1.46 11.04 6.04
CA LYS A 123 -0.60 12.24 6.10
C LYS A 123 -1.37 13.53 5.83
N ALA A 124 -2.31 13.49 4.89
CA ALA A 124 -3.16 14.63 4.55
C ALA A 124 -4.21 14.96 5.62
N ASN A 125 -4.68 13.95 6.36
CA ASN A 125 -5.67 14.10 7.42
C ASN A 125 -5.42 13.09 8.56
N PRO A 126 -4.61 13.45 9.56
CA PRO A 126 -4.20 12.51 10.62
C PRO A 126 -5.23 12.34 11.74
N SER A 127 -6.48 12.83 11.54
CA SER A 127 -7.53 12.79 12.57
C SER A 127 -7.99 11.39 12.94
N ARG A 128 -7.82 10.41 12.05
CA ARG A 128 -8.23 9.02 12.24
C ARG A 128 -7.02 8.09 12.30
N GLU A 129 -7.12 7.09 13.16
CA GLU A 129 -6.23 5.93 13.18
C GLU A 129 -6.88 4.79 12.40
N LEU A 130 -6.13 4.22 11.46
CA LEU A 130 -6.64 3.27 10.49
C LEU A 130 -5.84 1.96 10.53
N ASP A 131 -6.54 0.85 10.31
CA ASP A 131 -5.94 -0.41 9.89
C ASP A 131 -6.27 -0.62 8.40
N ILE A 132 -5.24 -0.76 7.57
CA ILE A 132 -5.40 -0.99 6.12
C ILE A 132 -4.81 -2.35 5.76
N ARG A 133 -5.63 -3.22 5.20
CA ARG A 133 -5.18 -4.50 4.63
C ARG A 133 -5.28 -4.43 3.11
N VAL A 134 -4.18 -4.76 2.44
CA VAL A 134 -4.15 -5.01 1.00
C VAL A 134 -3.93 -6.50 0.81
N GLU A 135 -4.86 -7.18 0.15
CA GLU A 135 -4.81 -8.63 -0.08
C GLU A 135 -4.85 -8.93 -1.57
N GLN A 136 -4.05 -9.91 -1.99
CA GLN A 136 -4.06 -10.41 -3.36
C GLN A 136 -5.36 -11.18 -3.64
N THR A 137 -5.96 -10.91 -4.78
CA THR A 137 -7.11 -11.66 -5.31
C THR A 137 -6.77 -12.20 -6.70
N PRO A 138 -7.57 -13.13 -7.26
CA PRO A 138 -7.37 -13.59 -8.63
C PRO A 138 -7.41 -12.48 -9.69
N ASN A 139 -8.13 -11.39 -9.42
CA ASN A 139 -8.38 -10.31 -10.38
C ASN A 139 -7.57 -9.03 -10.09
N GLY A 140 -6.69 -9.03 -9.08
CA GLY A 140 -5.95 -7.85 -8.65
C GLY A 140 -5.84 -7.79 -7.13
N SER A 141 -6.36 -6.73 -6.52
CA SER A 141 -6.26 -6.49 -5.08
C SER A 141 -7.60 -6.17 -4.43
N ARG A 142 -7.78 -6.68 -3.21
CA ARG A 142 -8.81 -6.24 -2.28
C ARG A 142 -8.17 -5.37 -1.21
N VAL A 143 -8.86 -4.29 -0.86
CA VAL A 143 -8.44 -3.36 0.19
C VAL A 143 -9.53 -3.28 1.25
N ASP A 144 -9.18 -3.57 2.49
CA ASP A 144 -10.04 -3.34 3.64
C ASP A 144 -9.43 -2.21 4.48
N ILE A 145 -10.21 -1.15 4.73
CA ILE A 145 -9.81 0.01 5.53
C ILE A 145 -10.74 0.07 6.73
N MET A 146 -10.19 -0.05 7.94
CA MET A 146 -10.92 0.05 9.19
C MET A 146 -10.54 1.31 9.94
N ASP A 147 -11.53 2.07 10.43
CA ASP A 147 -11.32 3.13 11.42
C ASP A 147 -11.21 2.49 12.80
N VAL A 148 -10.02 2.54 13.37
CA VAL A 148 -9.69 2.01 14.71
C VAL A 148 -9.43 3.14 15.71
N THR A 149 -9.86 4.36 15.39
CA THR A 149 -9.70 5.52 16.26
C THR A 149 -10.35 5.27 17.63
N ARG A 150 -9.55 5.34 18.70
CA ARG A 150 -10.07 5.24 20.06
C ARG A 150 -11.02 6.41 20.33
N PRO A 151 -12.26 6.17 20.78
CA PRO A 151 -13.13 7.23 21.25
C PRO A 151 -12.43 8.04 22.35
N ALA A 152 -12.56 9.37 22.31
CA ALA A 152 -12.12 10.18 23.43
C ALA A 152 -12.86 9.71 24.70
N GLY A 153 -12.10 9.47 25.77
CA GLY A 153 -12.71 9.19 27.07
C GLY A 153 -13.57 10.38 27.53
N PRO A 154 -14.50 10.17 28.46
CA PRO A 154 -15.22 11.28 29.07
C PRO A 154 -14.20 12.29 29.63
N ALA A 155 -14.47 13.58 29.44
CA ALA A 155 -13.62 14.60 30.04
C ALA A 155 -13.61 14.40 31.56
N PRO A 156 -12.45 14.49 32.22
CA PRO A 156 -12.37 14.34 33.66
C PRO A 156 -13.25 15.41 34.31
N THR A 157 -14.07 15.00 35.29
CA THR A 157 -15.03 15.88 35.96
C THR A 157 -14.37 16.95 36.83
N SER A 158 -13.06 16.85 37.07
CA SER A 158 -12.25 17.83 37.80
C SER A 158 -10.76 17.63 37.50
N ALA A 159 -9.93 18.63 37.83
CA ALA A 159 -8.47 18.51 37.74
C ALA A 159 -7.91 17.36 38.60
N ALA A 160 -8.51 17.10 39.77
CA ALA A 160 -8.13 15.97 40.62
C ALA A 160 -8.47 14.62 39.97
N ALA A 161 -9.60 14.52 39.26
CA ALA A 161 -9.94 13.34 38.48
C ALA A 161 -8.96 13.13 37.31
N ALA A 162 -8.58 14.21 36.62
CA ALA A 162 -7.59 14.16 35.53
C ALA A 162 -6.21 13.65 36.02
N LEU A 163 -5.76 14.15 37.17
CA LEU A 163 -4.51 13.70 37.79
C LEU A 163 -4.59 12.22 38.17
N LYS A 164 -5.71 11.77 38.74
CA LYS A 164 -5.92 10.36 39.10
C LYS A 164 -5.89 9.43 37.89
N GLU A 165 -6.46 9.84 36.74
CA GLU A 165 -6.45 9.05 35.51
C GLU A 165 -5.05 8.82 34.93
N VAL A 166 -4.13 9.77 35.15
CA VAL A 166 -2.72 9.62 34.78
C VAL A 166 -1.85 9.06 35.93
N GLY A 167 -2.48 8.57 37.00
CA GLY A 167 -1.80 7.93 38.13
C GLY A 167 -1.14 8.90 39.11
N LEU A 168 -1.60 10.16 39.17
CA LEU A 168 -1.08 11.20 40.06
C LEU A 168 -2.09 11.56 41.17
N ASP A 169 -1.57 11.94 42.34
CA ASP A 169 -2.33 12.54 43.43
C ASP A 169 -2.66 14.02 43.12
N PRO A 170 -3.54 14.69 43.91
CA PRO A 170 -3.85 16.11 43.72
C PRO A 170 -2.64 17.06 43.87
N ALA A 171 -1.53 16.58 44.42
CA ALA A 171 -0.27 17.31 44.54
C ALA A 171 0.70 17.00 43.37
N GLY A 172 0.28 16.22 42.37
CA GLY A 172 1.07 15.89 41.19
C GLY A 172 2.11 14.78 41.40
N ARG A 173 2.05 14.01 42.49
CA ARG A 173 2.97 12.91 42.79
C ARG A 173 2.36 11.57 42.36
N PRO A 174 3.17 10.54 42.02
CA PRO A 174 2.64 9.21 41.75
C PRO A 174 1.75 8.72 42.89
N ALA A 175 0.52 8.34 42.58
CA ALA A 175 -0.40 7.80 43.56
C ALA A 175 0.21 6.52 44.12
N LYS A 176 0.38 6.43 45.45
CA LYS A 176 0.80 5.18 46.09
C LYS A 176 -0.22 4.11 45.72
N GLN A 177 0.18 3.11 44.93
CA GLN A 177 -0.63 1.92 44.75
C GLN A 177 -0.71 1.25 46.13
N LEU A 178 -1.91 1.22 46.70
CA LEU A 178 -2.21 0.40 47.87
C LEU A 178 -2.23 -1.05 47.37
N GLU A 179 -1.21 -1.82 47.74
CA GLU A 179 -1.24 -3.29 47.70
C GLU A 179 -2.22 -3.85 48.73
#